data_AF-A0A6N7GR08-F1
#
_entry.id   AF-A0A6N7GR08-F1
#
_cell.length_a   1.000
_cell.length_b   1.000
_cell.length_c   1.000
_cell.angle_alpha   90.00
_cell.angle_beta   90.00
_cell.angle_gamma   90.00
#
_symmetry.space_group_name_H-M   'P 1'
#
loop_
_entity.id
_entity.type
_entity.pdbx_description
1 polymer ?
#
loop_
_entity_poly.entity_id
_entity_poly.type
_entity_poly.pdbx_seq_one_letter_code
_entity_poly.pdbx_strand_id
1 'polypeptide(L)' 'MIVCSCNVLTDCDVRTAVNGSEPPRTAGQVYGCLGCSPQCGRCARTIRRIMDEATAAASGCPCRANGE' A
#
# COMPACT_ATOMS: atom_id res chain seq x y z
N MET A 1 -0.82 7.57 -8.93
CA MET A 1 -1.89 6.76 -9.57
C MET A 1 -3.07 6.64 -8.62
N ILE A 2 -4.31 6.88 -9.09
CA ILE A 2 -5.51 6.54 -8.31
C ILE A 2 -5.65 5.02 -8.28
N VAL A 3 -5.75 4.45 -7.07
CA VAL A 3 -5.88 3.03 -6.80
C VAL A 3 -7.33 2.65 -6.51
N CYS A 4 -8.08 3.52 -5.80
CA CYS A 4 -9.46 3.28 -5.41
C CYS A 4 -10.35 4.45 -5.80
N SER A 5 -11.28 4.27 -6.75
CA SER A 5 -12.24 5.32 -7.12
C SER A 5 -13.31 5.55 -6.06
N CYS A 6 -13.75 4.48 -5.37
CA CYS A 6 -14.77 4.52 -4.31
C CYS A 6 -14.43 5.48 -3.17
N ASN A 7 -13.17 5.44 -2.74
CA ASN A 7 -12.66 6.22 -1.60
C ASN A 7 -11.63 7.28 -2.05
N VAL A 8 -11.48 7.47 -3.37
CA VAL A 8 -10.52 8.40 -4.00
C VAL A 8 -9.11 8.27 -3.42
N LEU A 9 -8.62 7.03 -3.32
CA LEU A 9 -7.28 6.74 -2.76
C LEU A 9 -6.24 6.65 -3.87
N THR A 10 -5.07 7.22 -3.63
CA THR A 10 -3.89 7.16 -4.49
C THR A 10 -2.87 6.13 -3.99
N ASP A 11 -1.88 5.79 -4.82
CA ASP A 11 -0.74 4.96 -4.38
C ASP A 11 0.05 5.62 -3.26
N CYS A 12 0.16 6.96 -3.27
CA CYS A 12 0.82 7.72 -2.22
C CYS A 12 0.10 7.57 -0.88
N ASP A 13 -1.24 7.56 -0.86
CA ASP A 13 -2.01 7.34 0.36
C ASP A 13 -1.76 5.94 0.92
N VAL A 14 -1.76 4.91 0.06
CA VAL A 14 -1.47 3.53 0.47
C VAL A 14 -0.06 3.41 1.01
N ARG A 15 0.94 4.01 0.33
CA ARG A 15 2.34 3.99 0.79
C ARG A 15 2.51 4.73 2.12
N THR A 16 1.83 5.86 2.31
CA THR A 16 1.84 6.61 3.56
C THR A 16 1.28 5.76 4.70
N ALA A 17 0.15 5.08 4.48
CA ALA A 17 -0.43 4.18 5.47
C ALA A 17 0.51 3.01 5.84
N VAL A 18 1.23 2.45 4.87
CA VAL A 18 2.20 1.37 5.09
C VAL A 18 3.45 1.82 5.86
N ASN A 19 3.87 3.08 5.70
CA ASN A 19 5.03 3.63 6.42
C ASN A 19 4.67 4.30 7.76
N GLY A 20 3.41 4.21 8.20
CA GLY A 20 2.97 4.74 9.48
C GLY A 20 3.49 3.93 10.67
N SER A 21 3.27 4.46 11.89
CA SER A 21 3.69 3.81 13.14
C SER A 21 3.03 2.45 13.37
N GLU A 22 1.81 2.25 12.86
CA GLU A 22 1.07 0.99 12.93
C GLU A 22 0.75 0.51 11.51
N PRO A 23 1.70 -0.17 10.85
CA PRO A 23 1.57 -0.52 9.45
C PRO A 23 0.50 -1.61 9.25
N PRO A 24 -0.45 -1.42 8.30
CA PRO A 24 -1.48 -2.41 8.00
C PRO A 24 -0.88 -3.72 7.46
N ARG A 25 -1.48 -4.86 7.83
CA ARG A 25 -1.07 -6.21 7.35
C ARG A 25 -1.99 -6.75 6.26
N THR A 26 -3.12 -6.11 6.04
CA THR A 26 -4.11 -6.46 5.02
C THR A 26 -4.58 -5.22 4.27
N ALA A 27 -5.02 -5.39 3.02
CA ALA A 27 -5.61 -4.30 2.25
C ALA A 27 -6.86 -3.71 2.94
N GLY A 28 -7.61 -4.51 3.71
CA GLY A 28 -8.73 -4.06 4.52
C GLY A 28 -8.32 -3.06 5.60
N GLN A 29 -7.22 -3.33 6.30
CA GLN A 29 -6.68 -2.44 7.33
C GLN A 29 -6.18 -1.11 6.76
N VAL A 30 -5.72 -1.07 5.51
CA VAL A 30 -5.31 0.19 4.85
C VAL A 30 -6.46 1.21 4.85
N TYR A 31 -7.70 0.78 4.58
CA TYR A 31 -8.84 1.69 4.63
C TYR A 31 -9.04 2.27 6.04
N GLY A 32 -8.93 1.44 7.07
CA GLY A 32 -9.02 1.88 8.46
C GLY A 32 -7.93 2.88 8.83
N CYS A 33 -6.67 2.64 8.42
CA CYS A 33 -5.56 3.58 8.60
C CYS A 33 -5.80 4.93 7.90
N LEU A 34 -6.56 4.93 6.81
CA LEU A 34 -6.91 6.12 6.03
C LEU A 34 -8.28 6.71 6.42
N GLY A 35 -8.91 6.22 7.50
CA GLY A 35 -10.18 6.75 8.01
C GLY A 35 -11.39 6.44 7.14
N CYS A 36 -11.37 5.38 6.33
CA CYS A 36 -12.48 4.98 5.47
C CYS A 36 -12.79 3.47 5.56
N SER A 37 -13.90 3.06 4.94
CA SER A 37 -14.30 1.65 4.84
C SER A 37 -14.24 1.17 3.39
N PRO A 38 -13.95 -0.12 3.14
CA PRO A 38 -14.01 -0.67 1.78
C PRO A 38 -15.44 -0.64 1.25
N GLN A 39 -15.62 -0.28 -0.03
CA GLN A 39 -16.92 -0.29 -0.71
C GLN A 39 -17.06 -1.51 -1.65
N CYS A 40 -16.43 -1.48 -2.82
CA CYS A 40 -16.56 -2.55 -3.82
C CYS A 40 -15.39 -3.55 -3.83
N GLY A 41 -14.29 -3.26 -3.13
CA GLY A 41 -13.13 -4.15 -2.98
C GLY A 41 -12.28 -4.39 -4.23
N ARG A 42 -12.64 -3.86 -5.42
CA ARG A 42 -11.93 -4.11 -6.69
C ARG A 42 -10.45 -3.72 -6.65
N CYS A 43 -10.11 -2.69 -5.88
CA CYS A 43 -8.76 -2.20 -5.72
C CYS A 43 -7.90 -3.01 -4.73
N ALA A 44 -8.47 -3.99 -4.01
CA ALA A 44 -7.76 -4.72 -2.95
C ALA A 44 -6.48 -5.43 -3.44
N ARG A 45 -6.49 -6.02 -4.63
CA ARG A 45 -5.29 -6.65 -5.20
C ARG A 45 -4.19 -5.62 -5.52
N THR A 46 -4.57 -4.46 -6.05
CA THR A 46 -3.63 -3.38 -6.35
C THR A 46 -3.05 -2.77 -5.07
N ILE A 47 -3.89 -2.54 -4.07
CA ILE A 47 -3.44 -2.10 -2.73
C ILE A 47 -2.43 -3.10 -2.17
N ARG A 48 -2.72 -4.41 -2.23
CA ARG A 48 -1.80 -5.44 -1.73
C ARG A 48 -0.45 -5.42 -2.44
N ARG A 49 -0.42 -5.26 -3.77
CA ARG A 49 0.84 -5.12 -4.52
C ARG A 49 1.66 -3.92 -4.04
N ILE A 50 1.02 -2.77 -3.84
CA ILE A 50 1.69 -1.56 -3.34
C ILE A 50 2.23 -1.78 -1.93
N MET A 51 1.50 -2.49 -1.06
CA MET A 51 1.98 -2.86 0.28
C MET A 51 3.22 -3.76 0.22
N ASP A 52 3.21 -4.77 -0.64
CA ASP A 52 4.32 -5.71 -0.81
C ASP A 52 5.56 -4.97 -1.37
N GLU A 53 5.39 -4.09 -2.37
CA GLU A 53 6.44 -3.22 -2.91
C GLU A 53 7.04 -2.28 -1.85
N ALA A 54 6.20 -1.62 -1.05
CA ALA A 54 6.64 -0.71 0.00
C ALA A 54 7.41 -1.44 1.10
N THR A 55 6.99 -2.66 1.45
CA THR A 55 7.67 -3.49 2.46
C THR A 55 9.03 -4.00 1.94
N ALA A 56 9.10 -4.38 0.66
CA ALA A 56 10.34 -4.79 0.02
C ALA A 56 11.34 -3.62 -0.06
N ALA A 57 10.87 -2.41 -0.37
CA ALA A 57 11.70 -1.21 -0.39
C ALA A 57 12.24 -0.86 1.01
N ALA A 58 11.43 -0.99 2.07
CA ALA A 58 11.85 -0.76 3.44
C ALA A 58 12.87 -1.80 3.95
N SER A 59 12.84 -3.02 3.38
CA SER A 59 13.78 -4.11 3.70
C SER A 59 15.07 -4.06 2.88
N GLY A 60 15.23 -3.06 2.02
CA GLY A 60 16.37 -2.87 1.14
C GLY A 60 17.61 -2.39 1.88
N CYS A 61 18.43 -3.34 2.35
CA CYS A 61 19.87 -3.16 2.37
C CYS A 61 20.32 -2.88 0.92
N PRO A 62 21.10 -1.82 0.61
CA PRO A 62 21.34 -1.38 -0.77
C PRO A 62 22.23 -2.32 -1.64
N CYS A 63 22.61 -3.51 -1.16
CA CYS A 63 23.42 -4.44 -1.93
C CYS A 63 22.56 -5.42 -2.76
N ARG A 64 22.09 -4.97 -3.92
CA ARG A 64 21.94 -5.70 -5.21
C ARG A 64 20.81 -5.08 -6.03
N ALA A 65 21.12 -3.91 -6.59
CA ALA A 65 20.64 -3.57 -7.92
C ALA A 65 21.30 -4.52 -8.94
N ASN A 66 20.61 -4.69 -10.06
CA ASN A 66 20.75 -5.74 -11.08
C ASN A 66 22.17 -5.95 -11.65
N GLY A 67 22.35 -7.14 -12.25
CA GLY A 67 23.57 -7.57 -12.92
C GLY A 67 23.87 -6.87 -14.24
N GLU A 68 25.09 -7.15 -14.69
CA GLU A 68 25.57 -7.04 -16.08
C GLU A 68 25.26 -8.34 -16.85
#